data_AF-A0A2V8UL01-F1
#
_entry.id   AF-A0A2V8UL01-F1
#
_cell.length_a   1.000
_cell.length_b   1.000
_cell.length_c   1.000
_cell.angle_alpha   90.00
_cell.angle_beta   90.00
_cell.angle_gamma   90.00
#
_symmetry.space_group_name_H-M   'P 1'
#
loop_
_entity.id
_entity.type
_entity.pdbx_description
1 polymer ?
#
loop_
_entity_poly.entity_id
_entity_poly.type
_entity_poly.pdbx_seq_one_letter_code
_entity_poly.pdbx_strand_id
1 'polypeptide(L)'
;MRGQDHQQSDMFSYLSPEQRVRKDHPLRAIRAMADQSLRSMSERFDVMYAKTGRPSIPPGAQLIQMLYSVRSERLLMEEIDYSLLFRWFVGMNLDEAV
;
A
#
# COMPACT_ATOMS: atom_id res chain seq x y z
N MET A 1 0.87 -32.25 -18.25
CA MET A 1 2.23 -32.24 -17.69
C MET A 1 2.23 -31.34 -16.47
N ARG A 2 2.41 -31.87 -15.26
CA ARG A 2 2.61 -31.03 -14.06
C ARG A 2 4.04 -30.50 -14.11
N GLY A 3 4.19 -29.17 -14.10
CA GLY A 3 5.50 -28.53 -13.96
C GLY A 3 6.11 -28.89 -12.61
N GLN A 4 7.44 -29.00 -12.55
CA GLN A 4 8.14 -29.25 -11.30
C GLN A 4 7.80 -28.17 -10.27
N ASP A 5 7.29 -28.60 -9.12
CA ASP A 5 6.92 -27.76 -8.00
C ASP A 5 8.19 -27.37 -7.24
N HIS A 6 8.89 -26.36 -7.74
CA HIS A 6 10.00 -25.75 -7.03
C HIS A 6 9.44 -24.95 -5.86
N GLN A 7 9.26 -25.61 -4.71
CA GLN A 7 9.02 -24.91 -3.45
C GLN A 7 10.25 -24.04 -3.15
N GLN A 8 10.16 -22.77 -3.52
CA GLN A 8 11.21 -21.79 -3.35
C GLN A 8 11.19 -21.30 -1.90
N SER A 9 11.67 -22.14 -0.98
CA SER A 9 11.93 -21.75 0.40
C SER A 9 13.21 -20.92 0.45
N ASP A 10 13.05 -19.68 0.92
CA ASP A 10 14.07 -18.67 1.22
C ASP A 10 14.87 -18.12 0.04
N MET A 11 14.31 -17.08 -0.58
CA MET A 11 15.06 -16.20 -1.48
C MET A 11 14.76 -14.76 -1.10
N PHE A 12 15.68 -14.13 -0.36
CA PHE A 12 15.68 -12.68 -0.14
C PHE A 12 15.56 -11.98 -1.49
N SER A 13 14.37 -11.50 -1.81
CA SER A 13 14.11 -10.77 -3.05
C SER A 13 14.41 -9.30 -2.80
N TYR A 14 15.58 -8.84 -3.24
CA TYR A 14 15.95 -7.41 -3.28
C TYR A 14 15.16 -6.64 -4.36
N LEU A 15 13.95 -7.07 -4.70
CA LEU A 15 13.10 -6.41 -5.67
C LEU A 15 12.23 -5.40 -4.93
N SER A 16 12.36 -4.13 -5.32
CA SER A 16 11.46 -3.10 -4.84
C SER A 16 10.02 -3.43 -5.22
N PRO A 17 9.02 -3.18 -4.36
CA PRO A 17 7.61 -3.29 -4.73
C PRO A 17 7.29 -2.54 -6.04
N GLU A 18 8.00 -1.44 -6.31
CA GLU A 18 7.94 -0.66 -7.55
C GLU A 18 8.24 -1.46 -8.82
N GLN A 19 9.17 -2.41 -8.74
CA GLN A 19 9.56 -3.25 -9.88
C GLN A 19 8.57 -4.40 -10.11
N ARG A 20 7.78 -4.75 -9.09
CA ARG A 20 6.89 -5.90 -9.11
C ARG A 20 5.47 -5.55 -9.53
N VAL A 21 5.02 -4.31 -9.27
CA VAL A 21 3.76 -3.81 -9.80
C VAL A 21 3.92 -3.48 -11.28
N ARG A 22 3.10 -4.11 -12.14
CA ARG A 22 3.14 -3.90 -13.59
C ARG A 22 3.08 -2.42 -13.95
N LYS A 23 3.83 -2.00 -14.98
CA LYS A 23 3.90 -0.60 -15.42
C LYS A 23 2.57 -0.06 -15.97
N ASP A 24 1.74 -0.92 -16.52
CA ASP A 24 0.41 -0.60 -17.08
C ASP A 24 -0.72 -0.73 -16.05
N HIS A 25 -0.41 -0.97 -14.77
CA HIS A 25 -1.43 -1.13 -13.75
C HIS A 25 -2.16 0.19 -13.47
N PRO A 26 -3.52 0.23 -13.49
CA PRO A 26 -4.29 1.48 -13.38
C PRO A 26 -4.06 2.23 -12.06
N LEU A 27 -3.77 1.51 -10.96
CA LEU A 27 -3.41 2.14 -9.68
C LEU A 27 -2.18 3.04 -9.76
N ARG A 28 -1.30 2.93 -10.77
CA ARG A 28 -0.17 3.86 -10.95
C ARG A 28 -0.62 5.27 -11.26
N ALA A 29 -1.59 5.42 -12.15
CA ALA A 29 -2.16 6.72 -12.47
C ALA A 29 -2.88 7.29 -11.24
N ILE A 30 -3.67 6.47 -10.55
CA ILE A 30 -4.39 6.87 -9.34
C ILE A 30 -3.43 7.28 -8.23
N ARG A 31 -2.36 6.51 -7.99
CA ARG A 31 -1.34 6.82 -7.00
C ARG A 31 -0.66 8.16 -7.29
N ALA A 32 -0.29 8.43 -8.54
CA ALA A 32 0.31 9.71 -8.92
C ALA A 32 -0.62 10.89 -8.64
N MET A 33 -1.91 10.76 -8.98
CA MET A 33 -2.93 11.78 -8.70
C MET A 33 -3.15 11.98 -7.19
N ALA A 34 -3.22 10.88 -6.44
CA ALA A 34 -3.36 10.90 -4.99
C ALA A 34 -2.15 11.56 -4.33
N ASP A 35 -0.93 11.16 -4.70
CA ASP A 35 0.31 11.72 -4.16
C ASP A 35 0.40 13.23 -4.40
N GLN A 36 0.06 13.70 -5.61
CA GLN A 36 0.02 15.14 -5.91
C GLN A 36 -0.99 15.87 -5.02
N SER A 37 -2.19 15.31 -4.89
CA SER A 37 -3.26 15.90 -4.08
C SER A 37 -2.88 15.94 -2.60
N LEU A 38 -2.36 14.84 -2.05
CA LEU A 38 -1.95 14.73 -0.66
C LEU A 38 -0.79 15.67 -0.34
N ARG A 39 0.19 15.80 -1.23
CA ARG A 39 1.29 16.78 -1.08
C ARG A 39 0.76 18.21 -0.98
N SER A 40 -0.22 18.57 -1.80
CA SER A 40 -0.82 19.92 -1.76
C SER A 40 -1.57 20.22 -0.45
N MET A 41 -1.97 19.18 0.28
CA MET A 41 -2.70 19.27 1.55
C MET A 41 -1.82 19.00 2.77
N SER A 42 -0.54 18.64 2.59
CA SER A 42 0.37 18.22 3.66
C SER A 42 0.43 19.23 4.80
N GLU A 43 0.61 20.52 4.49
CA GLU A 43 0.70 21.57 5.51
C GLU A 43 -0.57 21.67 6.37
N ARG A 44 -1.74 21.45 5.78
CA ARG A 44 -3.01 21.44 6.53
C ARG A 44 -3.12 20.20 7.39
N PHE A 45 -2.69 19.05 6.87
CA PHE A 45 -2.66 17.81 7.62
C PHE A 45 -1.70 17.87 8.82
N ASP A 46 -0.52 18.48 8.66
CA ASP A 46 0.46 18.61 9.73
C ASP A 46 -0.06 19.41 10.94
N VAL A 47 -0.96 20.37 10.69
CA VAL A 47 -1.64 21.14 11.75
C VAL A 47 -2.75 20.33 12.43
N MET A 48 -3.43 19.47 11.68
CA MET A 48 -4.57 18.68 12.18
C MET A 48 -4.17 17.37 12.85
N TYR A 49 -3.06 16.76 12.43
CA TYR A 49 -2.60 15.50 13.00
C TYR A 49 -2.10 15.68 14.42
N ALA A 50 -2.64 14.86 15.32
CA ALA A 50 -2.20 14.83 16.70
C ALA A 50 -0.73 14.40 16.76
N LYS A 51 0.08 15.16 17.49
CA LYS A 51 1.51 14.84 17.72
C LYS A 51 1.69 13.64 18.66
N THR A 52 0.61 13.18 19.30
CA THR A 52 0.59 12.09 20.28
C THR A 52 -0.65 11.24 20.08
N GLY A 53 -0.56 9.95 20.42
CA GLY A 53 -1.66 8.99 20.31
C GLY A 53 -1.44 7.92 19.23
N ARG A 54 -2.49 7.16 18.93
CA ARG A 54 -2.44 6.12 17.90
C ARG A 54 -2.32 6.78 16.52
N PRO A 55 -1.36 6.39 15.67
CA PRO A 55 -1.28 6.87 14.30
C PRO A 55 -2.59 6.63 13.57
N SER A 56 -3.08 7.67 12.91
CA SER A 56 -4.21 7.56 11.99
C SER A 56 -3.84 6.75 10.76
N ILE A 57 -4.84 6.14 10.14
CA ILE A 57 -4.66 5.45 8.86
C ILE A 57 -4.14 6.45 7.80
N PRO A 58 -3.10 6.09 7.01
CA PRO A 58 -2.62 6.92 5.92
C PRO A 58 -3.74 7.23 4.93
N PRO A 59 -3.85 8.47 4.41
CA PRO A 59 -4.90 8.83 3.45
C PRO A 59 -4.96 7.93 2.21
N GLY A 60 -3.82 7.39 1.77
CA GLY A 60 -3.74 6.45 0.65
C GLY A 60 -4.42 5.11 0.93
N ALA A 61 -4.44 4.62 2.16
CA ALA A 61 -5.12 3.37 2.51
C ALA A 61 -6.65 3.51 2.41
N GLN A 62 -7.18 4.68 2.76
CA GLN A 62 -8.61 4.97 2.61
C GLN A 62 -9.06 4.92 1.14
N LEU A 63 -8.21 5.36 0.21
CA LEU A 63 -8.48 5.25 -1.23
C LEU A 63 -8.56 3.80 -1.68
N ILE A 64 -7.65 2.93 -1.22
CA ILE A 64 -7.73 1.48 -1.50
C ILE A 64 -9.05 0.91 -1.00
N GLN A 65 -9.45 1.27 0.23
CA GLN A 65 -10.71 0.80 0.79
C GLN A 65 -11.91 1.16 -0.09
N MET A 66 -11.96 2.39 -0.61
CA MET A 66 -13.03 2.83 -1.50
C MET A 66 -12.97 2.15 -2.88
N LEU A 67 -11.79 2.06 -3.50
CA LEU A 67 -11.61 1.50 -4.83
C LEU A 67 -11.92 0.00 -4.89
N TYR A 68 -11.57 -0.73 -3.84
CA TYR A 68 -11.76 -2.18 -3.74
C TYR A 68 -12.96 -2.57 -2.87
N SER A 69 -13.76 -1.60 -2.42
CA SER A 69 -14.93 -1.81 -1.57
C SER A 69 -14.63 -2.68 -0.33
N VAL A 70 -13.48 -2.44 0.31
CA VAL A 70 -13.06 -3.18 1.50
C VAL A 70 -13.96 -2.79 2.68
N ARG A 71 -14.60 -3.80 3.28
CA ARG A 71 -15.74 -3.61 4.17
C ARG A 71 -15.42 -3.01 5.54
N SER A 72 -14.15 -3.03 5.97
CA SER A 72 -13.73 -2.46 7.24
C SER A 72 -12.24 -2.10 7.23
N GLU A 73 -11.85 -1.18 8.11
CA GLU A 73 -10.44 -0.84 8.30
C GLU A 73 -9.62 -2.03 8.81
N ARG A 74 -10.20 -2.86 9.68
CA ARG A 74 -9.53 -4.06 10.19
C ARG A 74 -9.21 -5.04 9.06
N LEU A 75 -10.16 -5.23 8.14
CA LEU A 75 -9.95 -6.06 6.94
C LEU A 75 -8.95 -5.40 5.97
N LEU A 76 -8.98 -4.07 5.86
CA LEU A 76 -8.01 -3.33 5.05
C LEU A 76 -6.58 -3.54 5.56
N MET A 77 -6.36 -3.51 6.88
CA MET A 77 -5.04 -3.78 7.45
C MET A 77 -4.58 -5.21 7.16
N GLU A 78 -5.47 -6.19 7.28
CA GLU A 78 -5.18 -7.59 6.89
C GLU A 78 -4.83 -7.69 5.39
N GLU A 79 -5.60 -7.05 4.52
CA GLU A 79 -5.34 -7.03 3.07
C GLU A 79 -4.04 -6.31 2.72
N ILE A 80 -3.69 -5.24 3.42
CA ILE A 80 -2.39 -4.56 3.26
C ILE A 80 -1.26 -5.49 3.69
N ASP A 81 -1.41 -6.28 4.75
CA ASP A 81 -0.36 -7.19 5.18
C ASP A 81 -0.03 -8.26 4.13
N TYR A 82 -1.06 -8.77 3.43
CA TYR A 82 -0.89 -9.82 2.43
C TYR A 82 -0.61 -9.29 1.01
N SER A 83 -1.21 -8.17 0.63
CA SER A 83 -1.19 -7.67 -0.74
C SER A 83 0.00 -6.73 -0.96
N LEU A 84 0.99 -7.24 -1.70
CA LEU A 84 2.10 -6.44 -2.19
C LEU A 84 1.64 -5.19 -2.94
N LEU A 85 0.54 -5.29 -3.71
CA LEU A 85 0.00 -4.18 -4.48
C LEU A 85 -0.53 -3.08 -3.56
N PHE A 86 -1.17 -3.45 -2.45
CA PHE A 86 -1.71 -2.48 -1.50
C PHE A 86 -0.61 -1.84 -0.67
N ARG A 87 0.39 -2.61 -0.21
CA ARG A 87 1.61 -2.04 0.41
C ARG A 87 2.29 -1.04 -0.51
N TRP A 88 2.50 -1.44 -1.76
CA TRP A 88 3.09 -0.56 -2.77
C TRP A 88 2.28 0.72 -2.95
N PHE A 89 0.95 0.63 -3.03
CA PHE A 89 0.10 1.80 -3.24
C PHE A 89 0.15 2.77 -2.05
N VAL A 90 0.12 2.24 -0.82
CA VAL A 90 0.19 3.04 0.41
C VAL A 90 1.61 3.53 0.71
N GLY A 91 2.61 2.99 0.01
CA GLY A 91 4.02 3.39 0.16
C GLY A 91 4.76 2.66 1.29
N MET A 92 4.21 1.53 1.77
CA MET A 92 4.87 0.67 2.76
C MET A 92 5.87 -0.27 2.11
N ASN A 93 6.94 -0.59 2.85
CA ASN A 93 7.84 -1.66 2.46
C ASN A 93 7.24 -3.04 2.78
N LEU A 94 7.79 -4.12 2.21
CA LEU A 94 7.30 -5.48 2.49
C LEU A 94 7.60 -5.94 3.92
N ASP A 95 8.66 -5.41 4.52
CA ASP A 95 9.16 -5.75 5.85
C ASP A 95 8.60 -4.85 6.95
N GLU A 96 7.83 -3.82 6.56
CA GLU A 96 7.20 -2.89 7.48
C GLU A 96 5.94 -3.52 8.10
N ALA A 97 5.84 -3.46 9.42
CA ALA A 97 4.66 -3.91 10.16
C ALA A 97 3.49 -2.95 9.92
N VAL A 98 2.30 -3.52 9.69
CA VAL A 98 1.03 -2.78 9.55
C VAL A 98 0.45 -2.44 10.92
#